data_AF-A0A533VPW2-F1
#
_entry.id   AF-A0A533VPW2-F1
#
_cell.length_a   1.000
_cell.length_b   1.000
_cell.length_c   1.000
_cell.angle_alpha   90.00
_cell.angle_beta   90.00
_cell.angle_gamma   90.00
#
_symmetry.space_group_name_H-M   'P 1'
#
loop_
_entity.id
_entity.type
_entity.pdbx_description
1 polymer ?
#
loop_
_entity_poly.entity_id
_entity_poly.type
_entity_poly.pdbx_seq_one_letter_code
_entity_poly.pdbx_strand_id
1 'polypeptide(L)'
;AAVFATFEEDVASLKRNMLRFGMDFDTLEKEKKVKIIDLEALQGRGMGSNIETLLGALDSLRARRLVVDSLTAFLSSAQEKFDYSFLMHLVYKTLKREGVTTLMTVSRPAIPLGEVGVEEFVADGIFELQNYISRDVELKTRFIIRKLRGTDHSRRFHSVVFTPNGIEILPYTP
;
A
#
# COMPACT_ATOMS: atom_id res chain seq x y z
N ALA A 1 -12.04 -11.76 -4.66
CA ALA A 1 -11.10 -11.17 -5.63
C ALA A 1 -10.48 -9.89 -5.06
N ALA A 2 -9.39 -9.43 -5.66
CA ALA A 2 -8.64 -8.24 -5.26
C ALA A 2 -8.26 -7.37 -6.46
N VAL A 3 -8.11 -6.06 -6.25
CA VAL A 3 -7.52 -5.14 -7.23
C VAL A 3 -6.16 -4.68 -6.70
N PHE A 4 -5.14 -4.71 -7.55
CA PHE A 4 -3.81 -4.19 -7.26
C PHE A 4 -3.55 -3.01 -8.20
N ALA A 5 -3.48 -1.80 -7.66
CA ALA A 5 -3.21 -0.58 -8.41
C ALA A 5 -1.77 -0.13 -8.19
N THR A 6 -0.95 -0.14 -9.24
CA THR A 6 0.47 0.26 -9.21
C THR A 6 0.68 1.62 -9.89
N PHE A 7 1.55 2.44 -9.31
CA PHE A 7 1.97 3.78 -9.76
C PHE A 7 3.48 3.90 -9.96
N GLU A 8 4.25 2.94 -9.45
CA GLU A 8 5.73 3.02 -9.40
C GLU A 8 6.41 1.92 -10.23
N GLU A 9 5.69 0.84 -10.54
CA GLU A 9 6.24 -0.31 -11.27
C GLU A 9 5.32 -0.73 -12.41
N ASP A 10 5.91 -1.00 -13.57
CA ASP A 10 5.19 -1.56 -14.72
C ASP A 10 4.67 -2.98 -14.43
N VAL A 11 3.53 -3.32 -15.03
CA VAL A 11 2.84 -4.60 -14.78
C VAL A 11 3.73 -5.82 -15.05
N ALA A 12 4.60 -5.77 -16.07
CA ALA A 12 5.44 -6.92 -16.41
C ALA A 12 6.54 -7.14 -15.37
N SER A 13 7.15 -6.06 -14.87
CA SER A 13 8.12 -6.12 -13.78
C SER A 13 7.49 -6.60 -12.48
N LEU A 14 6.31 -6.09 -12.11
CA LEU A 14 5.57 -6.54 -10.94
C LEU A 14 5.29 -8.04 -11.01
N LYS A 15 4.72 -8.53 -12.11
CA LYS A 15 4.42 -9.95 -12.31
C LYS A 15 5.67 -10.83 -12.21
N ARG A 16 6.76 -10.41 -12.86
CA ARG A 16 8.05 -11.11 -12.81
C ARG A 16 8.62 -11.18 -11.40
N ASN A 17 8.53 -10.09 -10.64
CA ASN A 17 9.02 -10.02 -9.27
C ASN A 17 8.18 -10.87 -8.32
N MET A 18 6.85 -10.82 -8.45
CA MET A 18 5.93 -11.61 -7.64
C MET A 18 6.04 -13.12 -7.91
N LEU A 19 6.32 -13.51 -9.17
CA LEU A 19 6.53 -14.91 -9.51
C LEU A 19 7.72 -15.55 -8.76
N ARG A 20 8.75 -14.75 -8.42
CA ARG A 20 9.90 -15.23 -7.62
C ARG A 20 9.51 -15.68 -6.21
N PHE A 21 8.40 -15.15 -5.69
CA PHE A 21 7.82 -15.53 -4.40
C PHE A 21 6.71 -16.59 -4.55
N GLY A 22 6.59 -17.23 -5.72
CA GLY A 22 5.55 -18.22 -6.01
C GLY A 22 4.16 -17.62 -6.26
N MET A 23 4.05 -16.30 -6.41
CA MET A 23 2.78 -15.63 -6.71
C MET A 23 2.63 -15.42 -8.23
N ASP A 24 1.91 -16.31 -8.89
CA ASP A 24 1.61 -16.22 -10.31
C ASP A 24 0.38 -15.33 -10.57
N PHE A 25 0.64 -14.04 -10.78
CA PHE A 25 -0.41 -13.06 -11.05
C PHE A 25 -1.09 -13.27 -12.41
N ASP A 26 -0.42 -13.83 -13.42
CA ASP A 26 -1.06 -14.11 -14.72
C ASP A 26 -2.15 -15.18 -14.57
N THR A 27 -1.89 -16.22 -13.80
CA THR A 27 -2.90 -17.23 -13.46
C THR A 27 -4.03 -16.63 -12.62
N LEU A 28 -3.70 -15.81 -11.61
CA LEU A 28 -4.71 -15.15 -10.77
C LEU A 28 -5.62 -14.18 -11.55
N GLU A 29 -5.11 -13.49 -12.56
CA GLU A 29 -5.92 -12.63 -13.43
C GLU A 29 -6.84 -13.45 -14.35
N LYS A 30 -6.33 -14.53 -14.95
CA LYS A 30 -7.14 -15.46 -15.77
C LYS A 30 -8.30 -16.07 -14.96
N GLU A 31 -8.04 -16.38 -13.69
CA GLU A 31 -9.03 -16.90 -12.75
C GLU A 31 -9.96 -15.81 -12.16
N LYS A 32 -9.80 -14.55 -12.56
CA LYS A 32 -10.55 -13.39 -12.03
C LYS A 32 -10.43 -13.25 -10.50
N LYS A 33 -9.32 -13.71 -9.92
CA LYS A 33 -9.01 -13.57 -8.50
C LYS A 33 -8.31 -12.25 -8.20
N VAL A 34 -7.49 -11.77 -9.13
CA VAL A 34 -6.80 -10.48 -9.05
C VAL A 34 -7.05 -9.71 -10.35
N LYS A 35 -7.01 -8.38 -10.28
CA LYS A 35 -6.87 -7.50 -11.45
C LYS A 35 -5.80 -6.47 -11.14
N ILE A 36 -4.78 -6.38 -11.99
CA ILE A 36 -3.74 -5.37 -11.87
C ILE A 36 -4.14 -4.15 -12.70
N ILE A 37 -4.00 -2.97 -12.13
CA ILE A 37 -4.23 -1.70 -12.82
C ILE A 37 -2.93 -0.93 -12.79
N ASP A 38 -2.39 -0.68 -13.98
CA ASP A 38 -1.31 0.26 -14.18
C ASP A 38 -1.87 1.67 -14.20
N LEU A 39 -1.72 2.38 -13.09
CA LEU A 39 -2.12 3.79 -12.98
C LEU A 39 -0.98 4.74 -13.39
N GLU A 40 0.26 4.24 -13.49
CA GLU A 40 1.37 5.00 -14.09
C GLU A 40 1.10 5.26 -15.58
N ALA A 41 0.64 4.24 -16.31
CA ALA A 41 0.19 4.37 -17.70
C ALA A 41 -0.99 5.34 -17.89
N LEU A 42 -1.70 5.70 -16.81
CA LEU A 42 -2.79 6.68 -16.80
C LEU A 42 -2.35 8.07 -16.32
N GLN A 43 -1.05 8.29 -16.06
CA GLN A 43 -0.51 9.59 -15.70
C GLN A 43 -0.93 10.66 -16.72
N GLY A 44 -1.39 11.82 -16.21
CA GLY A 44 -1.90 12.93 -17.01
C GLY A 44 -3.42 12.97 -17.22
N ARG A 45 -4.18 11.91 -16.87
CA ARG A 45 -5.65 11.91 -16.96
C ARG A 45 -6.38 12.58 -15.78
N GLY A 46 -5.61 13.03 -14.78
CA GLY A 46 -6.13 13.61 -13.55
C GLY A 46 -6.65 12.58 -12.55
N MET A 47 -6.64 12.94 -11.27
CA MET A 47 -6.97 12.02 -10.16
C MET A 47 -8.40 11.46 -10.21
N GLY A 48 -9.37 12.25 -10.65
CA GLY A 48 -10.77 11.79 -10.76
C GLY A 48 -10.90 10.57 -11.66
N SER A 49 -10.25 10.59 -12.83
CA SER A 49 -10.24 9.45 -13.76
C SER A 49 -9.57 8.21 -13.19
N ASN A 50 -8.50 8.39 -12.41
CA ASN A 50 -7.82 7.28 -11.72
C ASN A 50 -8.73 6.65 -10.66
N ILE A 51 -9.44 7.47 -9.88
CA ILE A 51 -10.41 7.00 -8.87
C ILE A 51 -11.56 6.26 -9.54
N GLU A 52 -12.14 6.80 -10.62
CA GLU A 52 -13.21 6.15 -11.37
C GLU A 52 -12.77 4.80 -11.94
N THR A 53 -11.58 4.74 -12.52
CA THR A 53 -11.00 3.49 -13.05
C THR A 53 -10.85 2.44 -11.95
N LEU A 54 -10.35 2.85 -10.78
CA LEU A 54 -10.16 1.98 -9.62
C LEU A 54 -11.50 1.49 -9.06
N LEU A 55 -12.48 2.38 -8.87
CA LEU A 55 -13.81 2.01 -8.39
C LEU A 55 -14.54 1.09 -9.38
N GLY A 56 -14.47 1.37 -10.68
CA GLY A 56 -15.05 0.52 -11.72
C GLY A 56 -14.38 -0.86 -11.79
N ALA A 57 -13.08 -0.95 -11.54
CA ALA A 57 -12.39 -2.23 -11.45
C ALA A 57 -12.80 -3.04 -10.21
N LEU A 58 -12.97 -2.39 -9.06
CA LEU A 58 -13.47 -3.03 -7.85
C LEU A 58 -14.87 -3.59 -8.05
N ASP A 59 -15.77 -2.81 -8.66
CA ASP A 59 -17.15 -3.22 -8.93
C ASP A 59 -17.23 -4.38 -9.94
N SER A 60 -16.56 -4.23 -11.10
CA SER A 60 -16.55 -5.27 -12.14
C SER A 60 -16.00 -6.61 -11.67
N LEU A 61 -15.01 -6.61 -10.78
CA LEU A 61 -14.43 -7.82 -10.21
C LEU A 61 -15.16 -8.29 -8.93
N ARG A 62 -16.10 -7.50 -8.40
CA ARG A 62 -16.67 -7.66 -7.05
C ARG A 62 -15.58 -7.87 -6.00
N ALA A 63 -14.51 -7.10 -6.11
CA ALA A 63 -13.34 -7.23 -5.26
C ALA A 63 -13.66 -6.74 -3.84
N ARG A 64 -13.08 -7.42 -2.85
CA ARG A 64 -13.19 -7.06 -1.42
C ARG A 64 -11.86 -6.57 -0.84
N ARG A 65 -10.82 -6.54 -1.67
CA ARG A 65 -9.46 -6.14 -1.30
C ARG A 65 -8.91 -5.20 -2.36
N LEU A 66 -8.27 -4.13 -1.91
CA LEU A 66 -7.58 -3.16 -2.74
C LEU A 66 -6.15 -2.99 -2.23
N VAL A 67 -5.18 -3.00 -3.12
CA VAL A 67 -3.82 -2.54 -2.86
C VAL A 67 -3.56 -1.31 -3.73
N VAL A 68 -3.01 -0.25 -3.14
CA VAL A 68 -2.57 0.97 -3.82
C VAL A 68 -1.08 1.15 -3.57
N ASP A 69 -0.28 1.02 -4.63
CA ASP A 69 1.18 1.05 -4.57
C ASP A 69 1.77 2.09 -5.55
N SER A 70 2.07 3.33 -5.17
CA SER A 70 2.01 3.89 -3.82
C SER A 70 1.06 5.09 -3.72
N LEU A 71 0.58 5.33 -2.50
CA LEU A 71 -0.13 6.55 -2.16
C LEU A 71 0.78 7.78 -2.34
N THR A 72 2.10 7.65 -2.12
CA THR A 72 3.05 8.75 -2.35
C THR A 72 3.05 9.18 -3.82
N ALA A 73 3.16 8.23 -4.75
CA ALA A 73 3.13 8.50 -6.19
C ALA A 73 1.75 9.00 -6.64
N PHE A 74 0.67 8.45 -6.06
CA PHE A 74 -0.68 8.96 -6.28
C PHE A 74 -0.76 10.44 -5.89
N LEU A 75 -0.29 10.81 -4.70
CA LEU A 75 -0.31 12.18 -4.17
C LEU A 75 0.70 13.13 -4.84
N SER A 76 1.79 12.63 -5.44
CA SER A 76 2.76 13.48 -6.14
C SER A 76 2.27 13.94 -7.51
N SER A 77 1.30 13.24 -8.11
CA SER A 77 0.68 13.62 -9.39
C SER A 77 -0.24 14.85 -9.29
N ALA A 78 -0.29 15.46 -8.12
CA ALA A 78 -1.31 16.40 -7.68
C ALA A 78 -0.76 17.83 -7.63
N GLN A 79 -1.50 18.80 -8.17
CA GLN A 79 -1.06 20.20 -8.28
C GLN A 79 -1.26 21.04 -7.00
N GLU A 80 -2.22 20.75 -6.10
CA GLU A 80 -2.50 21.58 -4.90
C GLU A 80 -2.84 20.81 -3.60
N LYS A 81 -1.97 20.87 -2.57
CA LYS A 81 -2.06 20.06 -1.33
C LYS A 81 -3.42 20.08 -0.57
N PHE A 82 -4.22 21.15 -0.64
CA PHE A 82 -5.35 21.36 0.29
C PHE A 82 -6.62 20.58 -0.06
N ASP A 83 -6.85 20.26 -1.33
CA ASP A 83 -8.08 19.56 -1.79
C ASP A 83 -7.96 18.01 -1.66
N TYR A 84 -6.73 17.48 -1.57
CA TYR A 84 -6.47 16.04 -1.63
C TYR A 84 -6.81 15.27 -0.36
N SER A 85 -6.60 15.86 0.82
CA SER A 85 -6.99 15.23 2.08
C SER A 85 -8.50 14.98 2.13
N PHE A 86 -9.30 15.89 1.56
CA PHE A 86 -10.75 15.73 1.46
C PHE A 86 -11.15 14.66 0.44
N LEU A 87 -10.58 14.69 -0.77
CA LEU A 87 -10.85 13.68 -1.79
C LEU A 87 -10.45 12.27 -1.33
N MET A 88 -9.27 12.12 -0.74
CA MET A 88 -8.80 10.85 -0.18
C MET A 88 -9.69 10.35 0.96
N HIS A 89 -10.15 11.26 1.83
CA HIS A 89 -11.12 10.92 2.86
C HIS A 89 -12.45 10.42 2.27
N LEU A 90 -12.92 11.02 1.17
CA LEU A 90 -14.13 10.58 0.48
C LEU A 90 -13.96 9.20 -0.15
N VAL A 91 -12.83 8.94 -0.83
CA VAL A 91 -12.49 7.63 -1.39
C VAL A 91 -12.42 6.58 -0.28
N TYR A 92 -11.70 6.87 0.80
CA TYR A 92 -11.60 5.99 1.95
C TYR A 92 -12.97 5.67 2.57
N LYS A 93 -13.82 6.69 2.80
CA LYS A 93 -15.19 6.49 3.30
C LYS A 93 -16.01 5.60 2.37
N THR A 94 -15.85 5.79 1.07
CA THR A 94 -16.53 4.98 0.04
C THR A 94 -16.07 3.53 0.12
N LEU A 95 -14.76 3.26 0.07
CA LEU A 95 -14.19 1.91 0.19
C LEU A 95 -14.64 1.21 1.48
N LYS A 96 -14.68 1.95 2.60
CA LYS A 96 -15.13 1.44 3.90
C LYS A 96 -16.62 1.08 3.87
N ARG A 97 -17.47 1.92 3.29
CA ARG A 97 -18.90 1.65 3.14
C ARG A 97 -19.15 0.42 2.26
N GLU A 98 -18.39 0.26 1.19
CA GLU A 98 -18.48 -0.92 0.29
C GLU A 98 -17.85 -2.20 0.88
N GLY A 99 -17.27 -2.12 2.08
CA GLY A 99 -16.65 -3.25 2.77
C GLY A 99 -15.37 -3.75 2.06
N VAL A 100 -14.62 -2.85 1.43
CA VAL A 100 -13.36 -3.15 0.74
C VAL A 100 -12.20 -2.90 1.72
N THR A 101 -11.46 -3.96 2.07
CA THR A 101 -10.22 -3.83 2.85
C THR A 101 -9.12 -3.27 1.96
N THR A 102 -8.57 -2.11 2.33
CA THR A 102 -7.60 -1.40 1.50
C THR A 102 -6.24 -1.33 2.20
N LEU A 103 -5.18 -1.70 1.48
CA LEU A 103 -3.79 -1.51 1.87
C LEU A 103 -3.17 -0.47 0.94
N MET A 104 -2.47 0.51 1.51
CA MET A 104 -1.79 1.56 0.75
C MET A 104 -0.33 1.59 1.19
N THR A 105 0.60 1.61 0.23
CA THR A 105 2.03 1.83 0.53
C THR A 105 2.33 3.32 0.51
N VAL A 106 3.22 3.76 1.39
CA VAL A 106 3.68 5.15 1.45
C VAL A 106 5.19 5.10 1.58
N SER A 107 5.89 5.69 0.62
CA SER A 107 7.30 5.98 0.78
C SER A 107 7.43 7.27 1.58
N ARG A 108 7.91 7.16 2.83
CA ARG A 108 8.30 8.31 3.63
C ARG A 108 9.80 8.54 3.42
N PRO A 109 10.24 9.61 2.69
CA PRO A 109 11.58 10.11 2.90
C PRO A 109 11.73 10.50 4.38
N ALA A 110 12.95 10.55 4.93
CA ALA A 110 13.17 10.94 6.32
C ALA A 110 12.52 12.31 6.59
N ILE A 111 11.29 12.28 7.14
CA ILE A 111 10.47 13.48 7.31
C ILE A 111 11.12 14.31 8.43
N PRO A 112 11.31 15.64 8.25
CA PRO A 112 11.66 16.53 9.34
C PRO A 112 10.64 16.39 10.49
N LEU A 113 11.10 16.45 11.75
CA LEU A 113 10.19 16.40 12.90
C LEU A 113 9.04 17.43 12.74
N GLY A 114 7.79 16.96 12.75
CA GLY A 114 6.60 17.81 12.84
C GLY A 114 5.64 17.77 11.65
N GLU A 115 6.00 17.18 10.50
CA GLU A 115 5.04 16.98 9.42
C GLU A 115 4.22 15.71 9.62
N VAL A 116 2.90 15.85 9.60
CA VAL A 116 1.91 14.76 9.67
C VAL A 116 1.52 14.39 8.24
N GLY A 117 1.80 13.16 7.83
CA GLY A 117 1.40 12.64 6.52
C GLY A 117 -0.12 12.47 6.41
N VAL A 118 -0.65 12.54 5.19
CA VAL A 118 -2.09 12.39 4.88
C VAL A 118 -2.64 11.05 5.41
N GLU A 119 -1.81 10.02 5.40
CA GLU A 119 -2.10 8.68 5.92
C GLU A 119 -2.49 8.67 7.40
N GLU A 120 -2.05 9.63 8.21
CA GLU A 120 -2.41 9.67 9.64
C GLU A 120 -3.89 10.01 9.85
N PHE A 121 -4.45 10.80 8.94
CA PHE A 121 -5.86 11.20 8.95
C PHE A 121 -6.76 10.15 8.31
N VAL A 122 -6.29 9.47 7.28
CA VAL A 122 -7.10 8.56 6.45
C VAL A 122 -7.05 7.11 6.95
N ALA A 123 -5.91 6.64 7.49
CA ALA A 123 -5.74 5.23 7.82
C ALA A 123 -6.31 4.84 9.19
N ASP A 124 -7.01 3.70 9.22
CA ASP A 124 -7.40 3.02 10.47
C ASP A 124 -6.23 2.30 11.14
N GLY A 125 -5.26 1.85 10.34
CA GLY A 125 -4.04 1.19 10.80
C GLY A 125 -2.81 1.73 10.08
N ILE A 126 -1.70 1.86 10.79
CA ILE A 126 -0.41 2.31 10.25
C ILE A 126 0.64 1.27 10.64
N PHE A 127 1.21 0.66 9.61
CA PHE A 127 2.29 -0.30 9.69
C PHE A 127 3.56 0.36 9.16
N GLU A 128 4.61 0.36 9.97
CA GLU A 128 5.85 1.04 9.62
C GLU A 128 6.99 0.02 9.50
N LEU A 129 7.64 0.02 8.33
CA LEU A 129 8.90 -0.67 8.08
C LEU A 129 10.03 0.35 8.12
N GLN A 130 11.05 0.09 8.93
CA GLN A 130 12.18 0.98 9.12
C GLN A 130 13.49 0.23 8.95
N ASN A 131 14.38 0.81 8.14
CA ASN A 131 15.77 0.38 8.08
C ASN A 131 16.59 1.08 9.17
N TYR A 132 17.49 0.34 9.81
CA TYR A 132 18.42 0.87 10.80
C TYR A 132 19.76 0.15 10.71
N ILE A 133 20.84 0.85 11.08
CA ILE A 133 22.16 0.24 11.21
C ILE A 133 22.25 -0.39 12.61
N SER A 134 22.46 -1.70 12.66
CA SER A 134 22.67 -2.42 13.90
C SER A 134 24.07 -2.15 14.48
N ARG A 135 24.31 -2.59 15.72
CA ARG A 135 25.63 -2.42 16.38
C ARG A 135 26.77 -3.08 15.60
N ASP A 136 26.46 -4.12 14.85
CA ASP A 136 27.40 -4.88 14.02
C ASP A 136 27.63 -4.23 12.63
N VAL A 137 27.21 -2.97 12.46
CA VAL A 137 27.32 -2.21 11.19
C VAL A 137 26.55 -2.86 10.03
N GLU A 138 25.56 -3.68 10.35
CA GLU A 138 24.68 -4.33 9.38
C GLU A 138 23.37 -3.56 9.25
N LEU A 139 22.94 -3.29 8.01
CA LEU A 139 21.62 -2.72 7.71
C LEU A 139 20.53 -3.76 7.96
N LYS A 140 19.67 -3.52 8.95
CA LYS A 140 18.55 -4.40 9.30
C LYS A 140 17.21 -3.68 9.11
N THR A 141 16.16 -4.45 8.89
CA THR A 141 14.79 -3.94 8.81
C THR A 141 14.01 -4.33 10.06
N ARG A 142 13.23 -3.39 10.59
CA ARG A 142 12.31 -3.61 11.70
C ARG A 142 10.90 -3.13 11.36
N PHE A 143 9.92 -3.76 11.97
CA PHE A 143 8.50 -3.51 11.81
C PHE A 143 7.88 -3.04 13.12
N ILE A 144 6.96 -2.07 13.06
CA ILE A 144 6.14 -1.66 14.18
C ILE A 144 4.73 -1.32 13.72
N ILE A 145 3.73 -1.61 14.57
CA ILE A 145 2.37 -1.14 14.39
C ILE A 145 2.25 0.19 15.14
N ARG A 146 2.16 1.29 14.41
CA ARG A 146 2.08 2.66 14.99
C ARG A 146 0.67 2.97 15.48
N LYS A 147 -0.33 2.46 14.77
CA LYS A 147 -1.75 2.70 15.01
C LYS A 147 -2.52 1.49 14.51
N LEU A 148 -3.52 1.04 15.27
CA LEU A 148 -4.53 0.11 14.79
C LEU A 148 -5.83 0.35 15.55
N ARG A 149 -6.79 1.04 14.92
CA ARG A 149 -8.05 1.39 15.56
C ARG A 149 -8.92 0.15 15.81
N GLY A 150 -9.51 0.07 17.00
CA GLY A 150 -10.50 -0.96 17.36
C GLY A 150 -9.91 -2.28 17.86
N THR A 151 -8.59 -2.38 18.03
CA THR A 151 -7.89 -3.60 18.47
C THR A 151 -6.64 -3.25 19.25
N ASP A 152 -6.23 -4.08 20.22
CA ASP A 152 -4.89 -3.95 20.81
C ASP A 152 -3.83 -4.50 19.84
N HIS A 153 -2.62 -3.99 19.94
CA HIS A 153 -1.51 -4.38 19.06
C HIS A 153 -0.17 -4.28 19.77
N SER A 154 0.84 -4.98 19.24
CA SER A 154 2.20 -4.85 19.74
C SER A 154 2.70 -3.40 19.60
N ARG A 155 3.32 -2.89 20.66
CA ARG A 155 3.98 -1.58 20.71
C ARG A 155 5.51 -1.70 20.62
N ARG A 156 6.01 -2.87 20.22
CA ARG A 156 7.44 -3.19 20.11
C ARG A 156 7.88 -3.22 18.66
N PHE A 157 9.17 -3.00 18.45
CA PHE A 157 9.81 -3.31 17.18
C PHE A 157 10.02 -4.82 17.04
N HIS A 158 9.70 -5.33 15.86
CA HIS A 158 9.89 -6.71 15.44
C HIS A 158 10.91 -6.75 14.32
N SER A 159 11.82 -7.73 14.32
CA SER A 159 12.78 -7.88 13.22
C SER A 159 12.07 -8.41 11.98
N VAL A 160 12.48 -7.91 10.81
CA VAL A 160 11.95 -8.35 9.52
C VAL A 160 13.07 -9.01 8.73
N VAL A 161 12.77 -10.19 8.18
CA VAL A 161 13.67 -10.91 7.28
C VAL A 161 12.97 -11.14 5.96
N PHE A 162 13.68 -10.91 4.86
CA PHE A 162 13.21 -11.22 3.52
C PHE A 162 13.76 -12.58 3.10
N THR A 163 12.88 -13.54 2.87
CA THR A 163 13.22 -14.90 2.45
C THR A 163 12.70 -15.15 1.04
N PRO A 164 13.10 -16.25 0.37
CA PRO A 164 12.51 -16.64 -0.92
C PRO A 164 10.99 -16.83 -0.87
N ASN A 165 10.41 -17.01 0.32
CA ASN A 165 8.97 -17.16 0.54
C ASN A 165 8.26 -15.83 0.88
N GLY A 166 8.98 -14.72 0.91
CA GLY A 166 8.44 -13.39 1.18
C GLY A 166 8.96 -12.78 2.48
N ILE A 167 8.08 -12.07 3.19
CA ILE A 167 8.43 -11.31 4.40
C ILE A 167 8.12 -12.15 5.65
N GLU A 168 9.10 -12.31 6.53
CA GLU A 168 8.95 -12.94 7.83
C GLU A 168 9.15 -11.91 8.95
N ILE A 169 8.14 -11.76 9.81
CA ILE A 169 8.19 -10.89 10.99
C ILE A 169 8.55 -11.77 12.19
N LEU A 170 9.76 -11.59 12.71
CA LEU A 170 10.23 -12.31 13.88
C LEU A 170 9.67 -11.66 15.15
N PRO A 171 9.00 -12.42 16.03
CA PRO A 171 8.53 -11.90 17.30
C PRO A 171 9.71 -11.37 18.12
N TYR A 172 9.48 -10.27 18.82
CA TYR A 172 10.49 -9.71 19.71
C TYR A 172 10.87 -10.75 20.76
N THR A 173 12.15 -11.10 20.83
CA THR A 173 12.70 -11.98 21.87
C THR A 173 13.48 -11.09 22.84
N PRO A 174 13.12 -11.07 24.14
CA PRO A 174 13.78 -10.25 25.15
C PRO A 174 15.23 -10.66 25.43
#